data_AF-A0A661B8R3-F1
#
_entry.id   AF-A0A661B8R3-F1
#
_cell.length_a   1.000
_cell.length_b   1.000
_cell.length_c   1.000
_cell.angle_alpha   90.00
_cell.angle_beta   90.00
_cell.angle_gamma   90.00
#
_symmetry.space_group_name_H-M   'P 1'
#
loop_
_entity.id
_entity.type
_entity.pdbx_description
1 polymer ?
#
loop_
_entity_poly.entity_id
_entity_poly.type
_entity_poly.pdbx_seq_one_letter_code
_entity_poly.pdbx_strand_id
1 'polypeptide(L)'
;MAKRQALGRGLEALLPGSVAEILSGEEILQIPIEEIRPNPEQPRKSFDKESLKSLANSIKAQGVLQPILVHRVENGFELVVGERRLRASEMAGLKRVPALVLTEKDPTVLFFFSLVENLQREDLNALEEAEAYRHLIDQFGLTQEEISKRVGKSRPVVANALRLLTLPEPVKELIRNGKLSAGHARAILAAGNEDRMIRLAKLAVRRGLSVERLEIIAREEKPSPR
;
A
#
# COMPACT_ATOMS: atom_id res chain seq x y z
N MET A 1 13.31 26.73 20.28
CA MET A 1 14.25 26.32 19.22
C MET A 1 14.31 24.80 19.21
N ALA A 2 13.85 24.15 18.13
CA ALA A 2 13.87 22.70 18.02
C ALA A 2 15.31 22.21 17.78
N LYS A 3 15.75 21.21 18.54
CA LYS A 3 17.13 20.70 18.54
C LYS A 3 17.35 19.86 17.27
N ARG A 4 18.28 20.30 16.42
CA ARG A 4 18.67 19.65 15.16
C ARG A 4 19.46 18.38 15.46
N GLN A 5 19.09 17.26 14.86
CA GLN A 5 19.81 15.99 15.02
C GLN A 5 20.01 15.39 13.63
N ALA A 6 21.27 15.29 13.20
CA ALA A 6 21.62 14.69 11.92
C ALA A 6 21.30 13.19 11.93
N LEU A 7 20.81 12.68 10.80
CA LEU A 7 20.48 11.27 10.58
C LEU A 7 21.74 10.40 10.75
N GLY A 8 21.73 9.50 11.73
CA GLY A 8 22.79 8.52 11.92
C GLY A 8 22.73 7.44 10.83
N ARG A 9 23.92 6.97 10.40
CA ARG A 9 24.19 5.92 9.38
C ARG A 9 23.47 4.57 9.57
N GLY A 10 22.64 4.41 10.59
CA GLY A 10 21.85 3.19 10.86
C GLY A 10 20.41 3.25 10.34
N LEU A 11 19.87 4.44 10.04
CA LEU A 11 18.47 4.59 9.61
C LEU A 11 18.27 4.31 8.11
N GLU A 12 19.34 4.40 7.31
CA GLU A 12 19.35 4.08 5.87
C GLU A 12 18.99 2.61 5.60
N ALA A 13 19.24 1.71 6.55
CA ALA A 13 18.89 0.29 6.44
C ALA A 13 17.39 -0.01 6.67
N LEU A 14 16.64 0.96 7.22
CA LEU A 14 15.20 0.81 7.56
C LEU A 14 14.27 1.54 6.58
N LEU A 15 14.85 2.19 5.57
CA LEU A 15 14.12 2.87 4.50
C LEU A 15 14.37 2.11 3.19
N PRO A 16 13.35 1.82 2.38
CA PRO A 16 13.56 1.31 1.04
C PRO A 16 14.51 2.26 0.30
N GLY A 17 15.53 1.72 -0.38
CA GLY A 17 16.65 2.50 -0.91
C GLY A 17 16.25 3.72 -1.77
N SER A 18 15.09 3.68 -2.42
CA SER A 18 14.53 4.80 -3.20
C SER A 18 13.96 5.94 -2.35
N VAL A 19 13.44 5.65 -1.15
CA VAL A 19 12.95 6.69 -0.22
C VAL A 19 14.15 7.32 0.49
N ALA A 20 15.17 6.55 0.86
CA ALA A 20 16.40 7.08 1.45
C ALA A 20 17.13 8.07 0.51
N GLU A 21 17.18 7.79 -0.79
CA GLU A 21 17.73 8.69 -1.81
C GLU A 21 16.90 9.97 -2.03
N ILE A 22 15.57 9.92 -1.89
CA ILE A 22 14.74 11.14 -2.03
C ILE A 22 14.77 11.98 -0.74
N LEU A 23 14.92 11.33 0.41
CA LEU A 23 15.02 11.99 1.72
C LEU A 23 16.44 12.49 2.03
N SER A 24 17.42 12.29 1.12
CA SER A 24 18.79 12.74 1.31
C SER A 24 18.87 14.27 1.27
N GLY A 25 18.71 14.90 2.43
CA GLY A 25 18.70 16.35 2.60
C GLY A 25 17.60 16.88 3.53
N GLU A 26 16.63 16.04 3.90
CA GLU A 26 15.51 16.47 4.73
C GLU A 26 15.75 16.21 6.23
N GLU A 27 15.45 17.22 7.06
CA GLU A 27 15.70 17.18 8.50
C GLU A 27 14.55 16.47 9.25
N ILE A 28 14.92 15.58 10.19
CA ILE A 28 13.95 15.07 11.18
C ILE A 28 13.70 16.18 12.21
N LEU A 29 12.45 16.63 12.29
CA LEU A 29 11.98 17.62 13.26
C LEU A 29 11.07 16.99 14.30
N GLN A 30 11.13 17.50 15.52
CA GLN A 30 10.20 17.13 16.60
C GLN A 30 8.98 18.05 16.54
N ILE A 31 7.89 17.58 15.95
CA ILE A 31 6.68 18.36 15.69
C ILE A 31 5.62 18.07 16.76
N PRO A 32 4.95 19.10 17.32
CA PRO A 32 3.81 18.90 18.21
C PRO A 32 2.70 18.14 17.50
N ILE A 33 2.15 17.11 18.15
CA ILE A 33 1.12 16.27 17.52
C ILE A 33 -0.11 17.12 17.12
N GLU A 34 -0.46 18.12 17.94
CA GLU A 34 -1.57 19.04 17.70
C GLU A 34 -1.42 19.87 16.41
N GLU A 35 -0.20 20.02 15.89
CA GLU A 35 0.07 20.73 14.63
C GLU A 35 -0.03 19.79 13.40
N ILE A 36 -0.24 18.48 13.61
CA ILE A 36 -0.29 17.48 12.53
C ILE A 36 -1.73 17.07 12.29
N ARG A 37 -2.22 17.37 11.09
CA ARG A 37 -3.56 16.97 10.64
C ARG A 37 -3.47 15.63 9.89
N PRO A 38 -4.34 14.66 10.20
CA PRO A 38 -4.42 13.44 9.41
C PRO A 38 -4.97 13.75 8.01
N ASN A 39 -4.49 13.00 7.01
CA ASN A 39 -5.00 13.15 5.64
C ASN A 39 -6.44 12.60 5.54
N PRO A 40 -7.43 13.40 5.10
CA PRO A 40 -8.83 13.00 5.02
C PRO A 40 -9.12 11.92 3.97
N GLU A 41 -8.24 11.75 2.97
CA GLU A 41 -8.38 10.75 1.90
C GLU A 41 -7.78 9.39 2.28
N GLN A 42 -7.37 9.19 3.54
CA GLN A 42 -6.81 7.91 3.98
C GLN A 42 -7.87 6.78 3.87
N PRO A 43 -7.63 5.77 3.02
CA PRO A 43 -8.65 4.75 2.73
C PRO A 43 -8.90 3.78 3.91
N ARG A 44 -8.01 3.73 4.91
CA ARG A 44 -8.15 2.81 6.05
C ARG A 44 -9.11 3.35 7.11
N LYS A 45 -10.38 2.94 7.03
CA LYS A 45 -11.40 3.25 8.04
C LYS A 45 -11.39 2.32 9.27
N SER A 46 -10.72 1.16 9.21
CA SER A 46 -10.62 0.21 10.33
C SER A 46 -9.18 -0.06 10.74
N PHE A 47 -8.88 0.25 12.01
CA PHE A 47 -7.65 -0.16 12.67
C PHE A 47 -7.99 -1.24 13.68
N ASP A 48 -7.26 -2.35 13.64
CA ASP A 48 -7.31 -3.31 14.73
C ASP A 48 -6.80 -2.65 16.03
N LYS A 49 -7.69 -2.59 17.02
CA LYS A 49 -7.45 -1.86 18.28
C LYS A 49 -6.36 -2.53 19.12
N GLU A 50 -6.19 -3.84 19.02
CA GLU A 50 -5.17 -4.57 19.78
C GLU A 50 -3.76 -4.28 19.26
N SER A 51 -3.55 -4.37 17.94
CA SER A 51 -2.27 -4.02 17.32
C SER A 51 -1.87 -2.56 17.56
N LEU A 52 -2.84 -1.64 17.58
CA LEU A 52 -2.57 -0.22 17.86
C LEU A 52 -2.15 0.00 19.33
N LYS A 53 -2.79 -0.70 20.28
CA LYS A 53 -2.44 -0.63 21.70
C LYS A 53 -1.05 -1.22 21.98
N SER A 54 -0.70 -2.32 21.31
CA SER A 54 0.64 -2.90 21.38
C SER A 54 1.70 -1.90 20.89
N LEU A 55 1.46 -1.25 19.75
CA LEU A 55 2.35 -0.23 19.21
C LEU A 55 2.48 0.99 20.15
N ALA A 56 1.37 1.44 20.75
CA ALA A 56 1.39 2.54 21.71
C ALA A 56 2.24 2.20 22.96
N ASN A 57 2.16 0.97 23.47
CA ASN A 57 3.01 0.51 24.58
C ASN A 57 4.49 0.51 24.19
N SER A 58 4.81 0.05 22.98
CA SER A 58 6.19 0.07 22.45
C SER A 58 6.71 1.50 22.33
N ILE A 59 5.91 2.40 21.76
CA ILE A 59 6.26 3.83 21.60
C ILE A 59 6.43 4.50 22.97
N LYS A 60 5.62 4.14 23.97
CA LYS A 60 5.77 4.66 25.33
C LYS A 60 7.11 4.24 25.97
N ALA A 61 7.60 3.04 25.66
CA ALA A 61 8.84 2.50 26.22
C ALA A 61 10.09 3.00 25.50
N GLN A 62 10.06 3.10 24.16
CA GLN A 62 11.25 3.33 23.34
C GLN A 62 11.19 4.64 22.52
N GLY A 63 10.08 5.35 22.56
CA GLY A 63 9.81 6.45 21.66
C GLY A 63 9.45 5.98 20.25
N VAL A 64 9.27 6.93 19.34
CA VAL A 64 9.00 6.65 17.93
C VAL A 64 10.34 6.45 17.22
N LEU A 65 10.67 5.20 16.87
CA LEU A 65 11.95 4.86 16.22
C LEU A 65 12.02 5.30 14.76
N GLN A 66 10.90 5.18 14.03
CA GLN A 66 10.81 5.57 12.63
C GLN A 66 9.98 6.85 12.50
N PRO A 67 10.54 7.96 11.96
CA PRO A 67 9.83 9.22 11.85
C PRO A 67 8.63 9.12 10.90
N ILE A 68 7.57 9.86 11.21
CA ILE A 68 6.41 10.02 10.30
C ILE A 68 6.78 10.97 9.16
N LEU A 69 6.05 10.90 8.04
CA LEU A 69 6.25 11.82 6.92
C LEU A 69 5.12 12.84 6.91
N VAL A 70 5.48 14.12 6.87
CA VAL A 70 4.52 15.22 6.86
C VAL A 70 4.86 16.22 5.77
N HIS A 71 3.86 16.94 5.31
CA HIS A 71 3.98 18.08 4.41
C HIS A 71 3.61 19.36 5.15
N ARG A 72 4.30 20.46 4.84
CA ARG A 72 4.04 21.76 5.49
C ARG A 72 2.90 22.51 4.80
N VAL A 73 1.84 22.79 5.56
CA VAL A 73 0.67 23.59 5.13
C VAL A 73 0.67 24.96 5.82
N GLU A 74 -0.23 25.88 5.43
CA GLU A 74 -0.30 27.24 5.99
C GLU A 74 -0.41 27.26 7.52
N ASN A 75 -1.17 26.31 8.10
CA ASN A 75 -1.45 26.23 9.53
C ASN A 75 -1.01 24.91 10.16
N GLY A 76 0.27 24.55 9.97
CA GLY A 76 0.89 23.38 10.59
C GLY A 76 1.40 22.37 9.56
N PHE A 77 1.06 21.11 9.78
CA PHE A 77 1.53 19.99 8.98
C PHE A 77 0.37 19.06 8.61
N GLU A 78 0.45 18.47 7.43
CA GLU A 78 -0.45 17.39 7.00
C GLU A 78 0.31 16.08 6.96
N LEU A 79 -0.29 15.03 7.51
CA LEU A 79 0.31 13.71 7.54
C LEU A 79 0.25 13.05 6.16
N VAL A 80 1.42 12.67 5.65
CA VAL A 80 1.56 11.95 4.38
C VAL A 80 1.66 10.46 4.64
N VAL A 81 2.53 10.04 5.58
CA VAL A 81 2.78 8.63 5.93
C VAL A 81 2.92 8.47 7.44
N GLY A 82 2.38 7.37 7.98
CA GLY A 82 2.60 6.96 9.37
C GLY A 82 1.39 7.16 10.30
N GLU A 83 0.17 7.09 9.79
CA GLU A 83 -1.09 7.28 10.56
C GLU A 83 -1.16 6.42 11.82
N ARG A 84 -0.75 5.15 11.72
CA ARG A 84 -0.70 4.24 12.89
C ARG A 84 0.27 4.73 13.95
N ARG A 85 1.42 5.28 13.54
CA ARG A 85 2.44 5.82 14.45
C ARG A 85 1.98 7.11 15.10
N LEU A 86 1.31 8.00 14.34
CA LEU A 86 0.70 9.22 14.89
C LEU A 86 -0.33 8.87 15.97
N ARG A 87 -1.31 8.02 15.65
CA ARG A 87 -2.35 7.57 16.61
C ARG A 87 -1.77 6.84 17.82
N ALA A 88 -0.81 5.95 17.61
CA ALA A 88 -0.17 5.24 18.71
C ALA A 88 0.65 6.18 19.61
N SER A 89 1.22 7.26 19.04
CA SER A 89 1.93 8.30 19.79
C SER A 89 0.97 9.15 20.63
N GLU A 90 -0.20 9.49 20.09
CA GLU A 90 -1.30 10.13 20.85
C GLU A 90 -1.73 9.25 22.02
N MET A 91 -1.98 7.96 21.76
CA MET A 91 -2.35 6.99 22.79
C MET A 91 -1.26 6.79 23.85
N ALA A 92 0.01 6.90 23.46
CA ALA A 92 1.15 6.83 24.37
C ALA A 92 1.31 8.10 25.24
N GLY A 93 0.56 9.18 24.93
CA GLY A 93 0.64 10.46 25.63
C GLY A 93 1.84 11.32 25.23
N LEU A 94 2.43 11.07 24.06
CA LEU A 94 3.52 11.90 23.55
C LEU A 94 2.98 13.28 23.14
N LYS A 95 3.71 14.34 23.46
CA LYS A 95 3.38 15.71 23.00
C LYS A 95 3.97 16.04 21.64
N ARG A 96 5.05 15.34 21.27
CA ARG A 96 5.83 15.57 20.05
C ARG A 96 6.23 14.24 19.43
N VAL A 97 6.33 14.23 18.11
CA VAL A 97 6.75 13.09 17.33
C VAL A 97 7.87 13.47 16.36
N PRO A 98 8.85 12.58 16.14
CA PRO A 98 9.83 12.77 15.08
C PRO A 98 9.11 12.67 13.73
N ALA A 99 9.23 13.71 12.94
CA ALA A 99 8.60 13.83 11.64
C ALA A 99 9.61 14.37 10.64
N LEU A 100 9.57 13.83 9.44
CA LEU A 100 10.36 14.27 8.32
C LEU A 100 9.45 15.16 7.47
N VAL A 101 9.89 16.41 7.24
CA VAL A 101 9.07 17.42 6.57
C VAL A 101 9.45 17.48 5.11
N LEU A 102 8.55 17.00 4.26
CA LEU A 102 8.65 17.16 2.82
C LEU A 102 8.61 18.65 2.48
N THR A 103 9.69 19.12 1.88
CA THR A 103 9.78 20.47 1.31
C THR A 103 9.03 20.59 0.00
N GLU A 104 8.72 19.46 -0.63
CA GLU A 104 7.89 19.38 -1.83
C GLU A 104 6.45 19.82 -1.52
N LYS A 105 5.93 20.73 -2.35
CA LYS A 105 4.58 21.29 -2.22
C LYS A 105 3.58 20.66 -3.15
N ASP A 106 4.03 19.86 -4.12
CA ASP A 106 3.17 19.22 -5.08
C ASP A 106 2.31 18.12 -4.41
N PRO A 107 0.98 18.30 -4.29
CA PRO A 107 0.08 17.30 -3.70
C PRO A 107 0.17 15.94 -4.41
N THR A 108 0.54 15.95 -5.69
CA THR A 108 0.79 14.76 -6.50
C THR A 108 1.91 13.95 -5.84
N VAL A 109 3.07 14.55 -5.58
CA VAL A 109 4.22 13.87 -4.97
C VAL A 109 3.91 13.36 -3.56
N LEU A 110 3.10 14.09 -2.79
CA LEU A 110 2.64 13.63 -1.46
C LEU A 110 1.75 12.38 -1.56
N PHE A 111 0.78 12.41 -2.47
CA PHE A 111 -0.10 11.27 -2.74
C PHE A 111 0.69 10.05 -3.22
N PHE A 112 1.72 10.27 -4.04
CA PHE A 112 2.63 9.22 -4.50
C PHE A 112 3.30 8.48 -3.33
N PHE A 113 3.84 9.20 -2.35
CA PHE A 113 4.48 8.58 -1.18
C PHE A 113 3.51 7.77 -0.32
N SER A 114 2.30 8.30 -0.09
CA SER A 114 1.23 7.59 0.60
C SER A 114 0.88 6.27 -0.10
N LEU A 115 0.80 6.29 -1.43
CA LEU A 115 0.43 5.13 -2.22
C LEU A 115 1.54 4.06 -2.21
N VAL A 116 2.80 4.46 -2.31
CA VAL A 116 3.95 3.54 -2.29
C VAL A 116 4.13 2.88 -0.93
N GLU A 117 3.95 3.60 0.18
CA GLU A 117 4.02 2.98 1.51
C GLU A 117 2.88 1.99 1.73
N ASN A 118 1.65 2.36 1.35
CA ASN A 118 0.51 1.46 1.45
C ASN A 118 0.76 0.17 0.66
N LEU A 119 1.34 0.29 -0.53
CA LEU A 119 1.66 -0.84 -1.42
C LEU A 119 2.67 -1.82 -0.83
N GLN A 120 3.54 -1.36 0.08
CA GLN A 120 4.55 -2.21 0.72
C GLN A 120 3.99 -3.01 1.90
N ARG A 121 2.69 -2.92 2.18
CA ARG A 121 2.06 -3.65 3.27
C ARG A 121 1.81 -5.10 2.90
N GLU A 122 2.14 -5.99 3.82
CA GLU A 122 1.98 -7.44 3.65
C GLU A 122 0.51 -7.89 3.61
N ASP A 123 -0.43 -7.05 4.07
CA ASP A 123 -1.85 -7.37 4.19
C ASP A 123 -2.74 -6.91 3.03
N LEU A 124 -2.17 -6.38 1.93
CA LEU A 124 -2.93 -5.92 0.79
C LEU A 124 -3.61 -7.06 0.00
N ASN A 125 -4.87 -6.85 -0.37
CA ASN A 125 -5.53 -7.68 -1.36
C ASN A 125 -4.91 -7.46 -2.75
N ALA A 126 -4.80 -8.52 -3.55
CA ALA A 126 -4.27 -8.45 -4.91
C ALA A 126 -5.02 -7.45 -5.83
N LEU A 127 -6.30 -7.17 -5.56
CA LEU A 127 -7.03 -6.11 -6.27
C LEU A 127 -6.66 -4.71 -5.79
N GLU A 128 -6.48 -4.50 -4.49
CA GLU A 128 -6.05 -3.21 -3.95
C GLU A 128 -4.65 -2.84 -4.45
N GLU A 129 -3.75 -3.83 -4.50
CA GLU A 129 -2.42 -3.69 -5.10
C GLU A 129 -2.51 -3.29 -6.59
N ALA A 130 -3.40 -3.93 -7.35
CA ALA A 130 -3.60 -3.62 -8.76
C ALA A 130 -4.21 -2.22 -8.98
N GLU A 131 -5.17 -1.82 -8.14
CA GLU A 131 -5.79 -0.49 -8.14
C GLU A 131 -4.74 0.58 -7.83
N ALA A 132 -3.87 0.35 -6.84
CA ALA A 132 -2.75 1.25 -6.53
C ALA A 132 -1.78 1.39 -7.72
N TYR A 133 -1.42 0.30 -8.39
CA TYR A 133 -0.62 0.38 -9.61
C TYR A 133 -1.31 1.17 -10.73
N ARG A 134 -2.62 1.01 -10.89
CA ARG A 134 -3.40 1.76 -11.88
C ARG A 134 -3.38 3.25 -11.57
N HIS A 135 -3.57 3.64 -10.31
CA HIS A 135 -3.45 5.02 -9.88
C HIS A 135 -2.06 5.62 -10.17
N LEU A 136 -0.99 4.85 -9.93
CA LEU A 136 0.37 5.26 -10.28
C LEU A 136 0.57 5.51 -11.77
N ILE A 137 -0.10 4.76 -12.63
CA ILE A 137 -0.04 4.97 -14.09
C ILE A 137 -0.86 6.19 -14.48
N ASP A 138 -2.12 6.25 -14.04
CA ASP A 138 -3.10 7.21 -14.56
C ASP A 138 -2.86 8.62 -14.03
N GLN A 139 -2.37 8.77 -12.79
CA GLN A 139 -2.15 10.08 -12.17
C GLN A 139 -0.70 10.58 -12.34
N PHE A 140 0.27 9.68 -12.42
CA PHE A 140 1.70 10.03 -12.43
C PHE A 140 2.41 9.69 -13.74
N GLY A 141 1.71 9.10 -14.70
CA GLY A 141 2.28 8.70 -15.98
C GLY A 141 3.36 7.62 -15.87
N LEU A 142 3.46 6.91 -14.75
CA LEU A 142 4.52 5.94 -14.53
C LEU A 142 4.35 4.72 -15.44
N THR A 143 5.47 4.21 -15.94
CA THR A 143 5.52 2.94 -16.65
C THR A 143 5.52 1.76 -15.67
N GLN A 144 5.11 0.58 -16.12
CA GLN A 144 5.18 -0.64 -15.31
C GLN A 144 6.62 -0.96 -14.87
N GLU A 145 7.62 -0.60 -15.68
CA GLU A 145 9.05 -0.79 -15.38
C GLU A 145 9.46 0.09 -14.19
N GLU A 146 9.11 1.36 -14.24
CA GLU A 146 9.38 2.32 -13.17
C GLU A 146 8.66 1.97 -11.86
N ILE A 147 7.41 1.51 -11.92
CA ILE A 147 6.69 1.00 -10.76
C ILE A 147 7.44 -0.19 -10.17
N SER A 148 7.85 -1.16 -11.00
CA SER A 148 8.52 -2.38 -10.56
C SER A 148 9.79 -2.11 -9.75
N LYS A 149 10.61 -1.15 -10.21
CA LYS A 149 11.83 -0.70 -9.51
C LYS A 149 11.52 -0.08 -8.15
N ARG A 150 10.51 0.81 -8.10
CA ARG A 150 10.17 1.53 -6.86
C ARG A 150 9.55 0.64 -5.78
N VAL A 151 8.86 -0.42 -6.19
CA VAL A 151 8.14 -1.32 -5.28
C VAL A 151 8.91 -2.62 -5.00
N GLY A 152 10.11 -2.78 -5.59
CA GLY A 152 10.96 -3.95 -5.40
C GLY A 152 10.40 -5.26 -5.98
N LYS A 153 9.54 -5.18 -7.00
CA LYS A 153 8.92 -6.36 -7.66
C LYS A 153 9.37 -6.44 -9.12
N SER A 154 9.24 -7.62 -9.73
CA SER A 154 9.54 -7.74 -11.16
C SER A 154 8.44 -7.12 -12.02
N ARG A 155 8.79 -6.56 -13.17
CA ARG A 155 7.82 -6.01 -14.14
C ARG A 155 6.68 -6.99 -14.47
N PRO A 156 6.91 -8.31 -14.67
CA PRO A 156 5.83 -9.28 -14.87
C PRO A 156 4.84 -9.37 -13.71
N VAL A 157 5.27 -9.18 -12.46
CA VAL A 157 4.38 -9.17 -11.29
C VAL A 157 3.44 -7.97 -11.35
N VAL A 158 3.97 -6.77 -11.60
CA VAL A 158 3.16 -5.54 -11.77
C VAL A 158 2.16 -5.69 -12.92
N ALA A 159 2.61 -6.21 -14.06
CA ALA A 159 1.75 -6.44 -15.22
C ALA A 159 0.60 -7.43 -14.92
N ASN A 160 0.90 -8.52 -14.21
CA ASN A 160 -0.10 -9.51 -13.84
C ASN A 160 -1.11 -8.99 -12.82
N ALA A 161 -0.68 -8.16 -11.86
CA ALA A 161 -1.57 -7.49 -10.92
C ALA A 161 -2.56 -6.58 -11.68
N LEU A 162 -2.05 -5.70 -12.56
CA LEU A 162 -2.89 -4.80 -13.36
C LEU A 162 -3.92 -5.53 -14.21
N ARG A 163 -3.60 -6.73 -14.70
CA ARG A 163 -4.54 -7.55 -15.47
C ARG A 163 -5.72 -8.07 -14.63
N LEU A 164 -5.60 -8.15 -13.32
CA LEU A 164 -6.73 -8.54 -12.46
C LEU A 164 -7.87 -7.52 -12.51
N LEU A 165 -7.59 -6.26 -12.83
CA LEU A 165 -8.60 -5.22 -12.97
C LEU A 165 -9.54 -5.46 -14.16
N THR A 166 -9.14 -6.29 -15.12
CA THR A 166 -9.99 -6.66 -16.28
C THR A 166 -10.93 -7.82 -15.96
N LEU A 167 -10.91 -8.36 -14.74
CA LEU A 167 -11.88 -9.37 -14.32
C LEU A 167 -13.29 -8.76 -14.27
N PRO A 168 -14.34 -9.55 -14.49
CA PRO A 168 -15.72 -9.10 -14.27
C PRO A 168 -15.97 -8.73 -12.81
N GLU A 169 -16.83 -7.73 -12.57
CA GLU A 169 -17.11 -7.25 -11.21
C GLU A 169 -17.57 -8.35 -10.23
N PRO A 170 -18.44 -9.32 -10.63
CA PRO A 170 -18.82 -10.43 -9.75
C PRO A 170 -17.64 -11.30 -9.32
N VAL A 171 -16.56 -11.38 -10.11
CA VAL A 171 -15.34 -12.11 -9.75
C VAL A 171 -14.48 -11.27 -8.80
N LYS A 172 -14.37 -9.96 -9.05
CA LYS A 172 -13.63 -9.05 -8.17
C LYS A 172 -14.20 -9.03 -6.76
N GLU A 173 -15.53 -9.02 -6.61
CA GLU A 173 -16.18 -9.09 -5.30
C GLU A 173 -15.81 -10.36 -4.52
N LEU A 174 -15.70 -11.51 -5.19
CA LEU A 174 -15.29 -12.76 -4.54
C LEU A 174 -13.85 -12.69 -4.03
N ILE A 175 -12.96 -11.99 -4.75
CA ILE A 175 -11.57 -11.77 -4.35
C ILE A 175 -11.48 -10.76 -3.21
N ARG A 176 -12.20 -9.64 -3.28
CA ARG A 176 -12.26 -8.64 -2.20
C ARG A 176 -12.75 -9.26 -0.89
N ASN A 177 -13.75 -10.14 -0.96
CA ASN A 177 -14.30 -10.86 0.19
C ASN A 177 -13.44 -12.05 0.65
N GLY A 178 -12.26 -12.28 0.07
CA GLY A 178 -11.35 -13.37 0.45
C GLY A 178 -11.83 -14.77 0.08
N LYS A 179 -12.93 -14.92 -0.68
CA LYS A 179 -13.44 -16.21 -1.15
C LYS A 179 -12.57 -16.83 -2.25
N LEU A 180 -11.82 -16.00 -2.97
CA LEU A 180 -10.86 -16.39 -3.99
C LEU A 180 -9.52 -15.73 -3.71
N SER A 181 -8.45 -16.52 -3.77
CA SER A 181 -7.07 -16.00 -3.67
C SER A 181 -6.58 -15.42 -5.00
N ALA A 182 -5.46 -14.70 -4.96
CA ALA A 182 -4.80 -14.15 -6.14
C ALA A 182 -4.44 -15.25 -7.18
N GLY A 183 -4.10 -16.46 -6.73
CA GLY A 183 -3.86 -17.60 -7.61
C GLY A 183 -5.10 -17.99 -8.41
N HIS A 184 -6.27 -18.05 -7.75
CA HIS A 184 -7.55 -18.31 -8.43
C HIS A 184 -7.87 -17.20 -9.44
N ALA A 185 -7.66 -15.94 -9.06
CA ALA A 185 -7.89 -14.79 -9.94
C ALA A 185 -7.10 -14.90 -11.24
N ARG A 186 -5.81 -15.27 -11.17
CA ARG A 186 -4.95 -15.49 -12.35
C ARG A 186 -5.43 -16.67 -13.21
N ALA A 187 -5.83 -17.78 -12.59
CA ALA A 187 -6.35 -18.94 -13.29
C ALA A 187 -7.65 -18.62 -14.04
N ILE A 188 -8.56 -17.87 -13.40
CA ILE A 188 -9.83 -17.43 -13.99
C ILE A 188 -9.57 -16.49 -15.15
N LEU A 189 -8.65 -15.53 -15.00
CA LEU A 189 -8.30 -14.59 -16.06
C LEU A 189 -7.82 -15.29 -17.35
N ALA A 190 -7.13 -16.43 -17.22
CA ALA A 190 -6.69 -17.22 -18.37
C ALA A 190 -7.85 -17.80 -19.21
N ALA A 191 -9.09 -17.79 -18.70
CA ALA A 191 -10.27 -18.30 -19.41
C ALA A 191 -10.74 -17.39 -20.57
N GLY A 192 -10.32 -16.12 -20.60
CA GLY A 192 -10.52 -15.16 -21.69
C GLY A 192 -11.92 -14.57 -21.83
N ASN A 193 -12.97 -15.40 -21.78
CA ASN A 193 -14.36 -14.97 -21.93
C ASN A 193 -15.00 -14.62 -20.57
N GLU A 194 -15.71 -13.49 -20.48
CA GLU A 194 -16.35 -12.98 -19.25
C GLU A 194 -17.35 -13.96 -18.61
N ASP A 195 -18.30 -14.49 -19.37
CA ASP A 195 -19.27 -15.47 -18.85
C ASP A 195 -18.56 -16.71 -18.29
N ARG A 196 -17.50 -17.15 -18.97
CA ARG A 196 -16.70 -18.27 -18.53
C ARG A 196 -15.93 -17.95 -17.25
N MET A 197 -15.37 -16.75 -17.12
CA MET A 197 -14.71 -16.30 -15.89
C MET A 197 -15.68 -16.34 -14.71
N ILE A 198 -16.90 -15.81 -14.89
CA ILE A 198 -17.94 -15.80 -13.85
C ILE A 198 -18.35 -17.24 -13.47
N ARG A 199 -18.54 -18.13 -14.44
CA ARG A 199 -18.86 -19.55 -14.18
C ARG A 199 -17.75 -20.25 -13.41
N LEU A 200 -16.49 -20.10 -13.83
CA LEU A 200 -15.33 -20.71 -13.17
C LEU A 200 -15.14 -20.18 -11.74
N ALA A 201 -15.33 -18.88 -11.52
CA ALA A 201 -15.28 -18.28 -10.20
C ALA A 201 -16.34 -18.89 -9.26
N LYS A 202 -17.60 -18.98 -9.72
CA LYS A 202 -18.69 -19.59 -8.95
C LYS A 202 -18.43 -21.08 -8.68
N LEU A 203 -17.88 -21.81 -9.65
CA LEU A 203 -17.52 -23.21 -9.49
C LEU A 203 -16.41 -23.41 -8.46
N ALA A 204 -15.36 -22.58 -8.52
CA ALA A 204 -14.24 -22.61 -7.60
C ALA A 204 -14.68 -22.40 -6.15
N VAL A 205 -15.54 -21.40 -5.90
CA VAL A 205 -16.10 -21.14 -4.57
C VAL A 205 -17.01 -22.28 -4.11
N ARG A 206 -17.92 -22.75 -4.98
CA ARG A 206 -18.90 -23.80 -4.62
C ARG A 206 -18.23 -25.13 -4.26
N ARG A 207 -17.17 -25.50 -4.99
CA ARG A 207 -16.50 -26.80 -4.84
C ARG A 207 -15.20 -26.73 -4.04
N GLY A 208 -14.80 -25.55 -3.55
CA GLY A 208 -13.53 -25.35 -2.85
C GLY A 208 -12.35 -25.81 -3.70
N LEU A 209 -12.33 -25.48 -5.00
CA LEU A 209 -11.29 -25.94 -5.90
C LEU A 209 -9.93 -25.36 -5.52
N SER A 210 -8.86 -26.14 -5.66
CA SER A 210 -7.49 -25.63 -5.59
C SER A 210 -7.16 -24.82 -6.84
N VAL A 211 -6.16 -23.93 -6.73
CA VAL A 211 -5.65 -23.13 -7.86
C VAL A 211 -5.23 -24.02 -9.02
N GLU A 212 -4.46 -25.08 -8.73
CA GLU A 212 -3.99 -26.04 -9.74
C GLU A 212 -5.15 -26.70 -10.48
N ARG A 213 -6.17 -27.16 -9.76
CA ARG A 213 -7.34 -27.78 -10.37
C ARG A 213 -8.13 -26.79 -11.22
N LEU A 214 -8.24 -25.55 -10.76
CA LEU A 214 -8.89 -24.49 -11.52
C LEU A 214 -8.12 -24.14 -12.79
N GLU A 215 -6.78 -24.14 -12.76
CA GLU A 215 -5.94 -23.92 -13.94
C GLU A 215 -6.13 -25.01 -15.00
N ILE A 216 -6.25 -26.27 -14.59
CA ILE A 216 -6.52 -27.39 -15.50
C ILE A 216 -7.86 -27.17 -16.21
N ILE A 217 -8.94 -26.94 -15.44
CA ILE A 217 -10.28 -26.68 -16.00
C ILE A 217 -10.28 -25.44 -16.92
N ALA A 218 -9.57 -24.38 -16.50
CA ALA A 218 -9.44 -23.16 -17.27
C ALA A 218 -8.65 -23.35 -18.59
N ARG A 219 -7.79 -24.38 -18.69
CA ARG A 219 -7.11 -24.74 -19.95
C ARG A 219 -7.94 -25.69 -20.82
N GLU A 220 -8.55 -26.72 -20.23
CA GLU A 220 -9.31 -27.75 -20.96
C GLU A 220 -10.57 -27.19 -21.63
N GLU A 221 -11.27 -26.26 -20.99
CA GLU A 221 -12.46 -25.61 -21.58
C GLU A 221 -12.12 -24.43 -22.52
N LYS A 222 -10.85 -24.18 -22.87
CA LYS A 222 -10.55 -23.15 -23.88
C LYS A 222 -11.11 -23.62 -25.22
N PRO A 223 -12.03 -22.87 -25.86
CA PRO A 223 -12.43 -23.21 -27.21
C PRO A 223 -11.18 -23.16 -28.09
N SER A 224 -10.93 -24.22 -28.86
CA SER A 224 -9.85 -24.25 -29.85
C SER A 224 -9.94 -22.99 -30.71
N PRO A 225 -8.82 -22.29 -30.99
CA PRO A 225 -8.85 -21.20 -31.93
C PRO A 225 -9.32 -21.77 -33.28
N ARG A 226 -10.46 -21.26 -33.77
CA ARG A 226 -10.91 -21.50 -35.14
C ARG A 226 -10.07 -20.67 -36.09
#